data_AF-A0A3C0TNM4-F1
#
_entry.id   AF-A0A3C0TNM4-F1
#
_cell.length_a   1.000
_cell.length_b   1.000
_cell.length_c   1.000
_cell.angle_alpha   90.00
_cell.angle_beta   90.00
_cell.angle_gamma   90.00
#
_symmetry.space_group_name_H-M   'P 1'
#
loop_
_entity.id
_entity.type
_entity.pdbx_description
1 polymer ?
#
loop_
_entity_poly.entity_id
_entity_poly.type
_entity_poly.pdbx_seq_one_letter_code
_entity_poly.pdbx_strand_id
1 'polypeptide(L)'
;MKKNLFSILIGLLVVVYASASAAGLKILEGTHTVIYDIVNPRGVAFIPDYTNESFEQKVISQDEFSKRVMVKSSMHPMKTRVPYPISPQSIPASVAKYLLPEKDRQSGDPSLAGQARRIAQGSQYAHEAANSILAWVADHLTFDTSITIPSDASSALRYRKAYCVGYSNLAVAMLRAAGIPARVAHGYLPPGYEWGFSKQYWGVKVNDGGFHAYLEIYYPDTGWAFSDAEHSHNFVDPFHIILRLDGMRMPGAYKGGHLEVEKATFYTIFKDEDKTMMVDEMPQPKNKRLGRRLGGRQNSALVTGRVSDTRGALVPKGSAVLWKDGRGTPYPFADGRYAIPVQNPGAYRLEVKGSGFAKSSRKLQVNRGQKYRVNFTLQPGGVIKGKVVTPGGGPVREGDVFYRDGKTSYGVPIANDGTYRIEGLSPGQYKVSVMVGEKNVSRKGRAVAGKETVMDFVLQ
;
A
#
# COMPACT_ATOMS: atom_id res chain seq x y z
N MET A 1 54.37 40.17 37.51
CA MET A 1 53.99 40.49 36.12
C MET A 1 53.54 39.22 35.40
N LYS A 2 52.22 38.97 35.33
CA LYS A 2 51.62 37.97 34.42
C LYS A 2 50.42 38.61 33.73
N LYS A 3 50.43 38.51 32.41
CA LYS A 3 49.53 39.16 31.45
C LYS A 3 48.14 38.50 31.46
N ASN A 4 47.13 39.35 31.21
CA ASN A 4 45.75 38.99 30.87
C ASN A 4 45.66 37.96 29.75
N LEU A 5 44.65 37.09 29.81
CA LEU A 5 43.87 36.72 28.62
C LEU A 5 42.43 36.41 29.04
N PHE A 6 41.52 37.29 28.64
CA PHE A 6 40.07 37.08 28.66
C PHE A 6 39.74 36.00 27.61
N SER A 7 39.09 34.90 28.01
CA SER A 7 38.47 33.96 27.08
C SER A 7 36.98 34.26 26.99
N ILE A 8 36.58 34.88 25.88
CA ILE A 8 35.19 35.07 25.47
C ILE A 8 34.65 33.69 25.07
N LEU A 9 33.72 33.16 25.85
CA LEU A 9 33.00 31.93 25.53
C LEU A 9 31.88 32.28 24.54
N ILE A 10 32.16 32.14 23.23
CA ILE A 10 31.13 32.20 22.19
C ILE A 10 30.30 30.91 22.31
N GLY A 11 29.13 31.01 22.94
CA GLY A 11 28.14 29.95 22.95
C GLY A 11 27.66 29.68 21.53
N LEU A 12 28.13 28.58 20.94
CA LEU A 12 27.64 28.08 19.66
C LEU A 12 26.19 27.59 19.89
N LEU A 13 25.22 28.47 19.61
CA LEU A 13 23.80 28.10 19.60
C LEU A 13 23.58 27.13 18.43
N VAL A 14 23.66 25.83 18.69
CA VAL A 14 23.25 24.81 17.72
C VAL A 14 21.73 24.92 17.61
N VAL A 15 21.27 25.72 16.64
CA VAL A 15 19.88 25.68 16.19
C VAL A 15 19.67 24.31 15.58
N VAL A 16 19.11 23.39 16.37
CA VAL A 16 18.59 22.12 15.86
C VAL A 16 17.41 22.50 14.97
N TYR A 17 17.64 22.56 13.67
CA TYR A 17 16.55 22.57 12.70
C TYR A 17 15.77 21.28 12.92
N ALA A 18 14.56 21.40 13.47
CA ALA A 18 13.58 20.33 13.41
C ALA A 18 13.41 19.99 11.93
N SER A 19 13.97 18.84 11.52
CA SER A 19 13.84 18.34 10.16
C SER A 19 12.36 18.31 9.81
N ALA A 20 11.99 18.95 8.71
CA ALA A 20 10.65 18.90 8.14
C ALA A 20 10.16 17.44 8.19
N SER A 21 8.95 17.22 8.71
CA SER A 21 8.33 15.90 8.71
C SER A 21 8.04 15.51 7.27
N ALA A 22 9.01 14.89 6.61
CA ALA A 22 8.74 14.13 5.40
C ALA A 22 8.03 12.86 5.85
N ALA A 23 6.91 12.45 5.24
CA ALA A 23 6.23 11.17 5.46
C ALA A 23 6.77 10.11 4.50
N GLY A 24 6.75 8.84 4.93
CA GLY A 24 7.55 7.79 4.32
C GLY A 24 6.77 7.17 3.19
N LEU A 25 7.12 7.54 1.96
CA LEU A 25 6.39 7.07 0.79
C LEU A 25 6.91 5.71 0.32
N LYS A 26 6.01 4.75 0.37
CA LYS A 26 6.04 3.51 -0.40
C LYS A 26 5.65 3.84 -1.84
N ILE A 27 6.63 3.81 -2.74
CA ILE A 27 6.41 4.20 -4.12
C ILE A 27 5.86 3.04 -4.92
N LEU A 28 4.69 3.26 -5.51
CA LEU A 28 4.03 2.33 -6.41
C LEU A 28 4.20 2.77 -7.86
N GLU A 29 4.30 1.79 -8.74
CA GLU A 29 4.19 1.96 -10.20
C GLU A 29 3.29 0.88 -10.78
N GLY A 30 2.58 1.22 -11.86
CA GLY A 30 1.67 0.32 -12.56
C GLY A 30 0.26 0.88 -12.63
N THR A 31 -0.71 0.00 -12.86
CA THR A 31 -2.12 0.36 -12.97
C THR A 31 -2.95 -0.57 -12.09
N HIS A 32 -3.97 -0.02 -11.43
CA HIS A 32 -4.97 -0.81 -10.72
C HIS A 32 -6.34 -0.39 -11.23
N THR A 33 -7.11 -1.35 -11.75
CA THR A 33 -8.45 -1.13 -12.28
C THR A 33 -9.45 -1.99 -11.52
N VAL A 34 -10.50 -1.38 -10.98
CA VAL A 34 -11.63 -2.07 -10.37
C VAL A 34 -12.91 -1.70 -11.13
N ILE A 35 -13.74 -2.70 -11.42
CA ILE A 35 -15.08 -2.51 -11.98
C ILE A 35 -16.07 -2.92 -10.91
N TYR A 36 -16.93 -1.98 -10.52
CA TYR A 36 -18.00 -2.19 -9.54
C TYR A 36 -19.34 -2.39 -10.23
N ASP A 37 -20.14 -3.29 -9.69
CA ASP A 37 -21.59 -3.27 -9.82
C ASP A 37 -22.18 -2.60 -8.57
N ILE A 38 -22.83 -1.46 -8.78
CA ILE A 38 -23.47 -0.65 -7.74
C ILE A 38 -24.97 -0.80 -7.93
N VAL A 39 -25.64 -1.41 -6.95
CA VAL A 39 -27.06 -1.73 -7.05
C VAL A 39 -27.80 -1.11 -5.87
N ASN A 40 -28.90 -0.41 -6.15
CA ASN A 40 -29.81 0.11 -5.12
C ASN A 40 -31.27 -0.05 -5.58
N PRO A 41 -32.13 -0.77 -4.84
CA PRO A 41 -33.53 -0.98 -5.19
C PRO A 41 -34.38 0.30 -5.16
N ARG A 42 -33.86 1.39 -4.61
CA ARG A 42 -34.46 2.73 -4.63
C ARG A 42 -33.88 3.63 -5.73
N GLY A 43 -33.03 3.07 -6.59
CA GLY A 43 -32.32 3.76 -7.64
C GLY A 43 -30.92 4.20 -7.23
N VAL A 44 -30.00 4.24 -8.21
CA VAL A 44 -28.61 4.65 -7.97
C VAL A 44 -28.43 6.12 -8.31
N ALA A 45 -27.94 6.90 -7.35
CA ALA A 45 -27.63 8.32 -7.53
C ALA A 45 -26.66 8.57 -8.70
N PHE A 46 -26.64 9.81 -9.21
CA PHE A 46 -25.70 10.19 -10.25
C PHE A 46 -24.24 9.94 -9.81
N ILE A 47 -23.49 9.26 -10.67
CA ILE A 47 -22.05 9.02 -10.52
C ILE A 47 -21.39 9.66 -11.74
N PRO A 48 -20.46 10.61 -11.56
CA PRO A 48 -19.81 11.31 -12.65
C PRO A 48 -18.78 10.45 -13.37
N ASP A 49 -18.66 10.64 -14.68
CA ASP A 49 -17.42 10.34 -15.38
C ASP A 49 -16.38 11.41 -15.02
N TYR A 50 -15.15 10.99 -14.71
CA TYR A 50 -14.08 11.91 -14.37
C TYR A 50 -12.72 11.35 -14.78
N THR A 51 -11.84 12.23 -15.24
CA THR A 51 -10.44 11.88 -15.52
C THR A 51 -9.54 13.01 -15.11
N ASN A 52 -8.45 12.66 -14.46
CA ASN A 52 -7.31 13.55 -14.24
C ASN A 52 -6.01 12.81 -14.59
N GLU A 53 -4.87 13.33 -14.13
CA GLU A 53 -3.58 12.81 -14.58
C GLU A 53 -3.31 11.34 -14.20
N SER A 54 -3.85 10.85 -13.09
CA SER A 54 -3.58 9.48 -12.61
C SER A 54 -4.83 8.66 -12.31
N PHE A 55 -6.00 9.18 -12.65
CA PHE A 55 -7.27 8.59 -12.25
C PHE A 55 -8.30 8.70 -13.38
N GLU A 56 -9.06 7.64 -13.56
CA GLU A 56 -10.19 7.57 -14.48
C GLU A 56 -11.36 6.86 -13.79
N GLN A 57 -12.52 7.49 -13.77
CA GLN A 57 -13.80 6.90 -13.39
C GLN A 57 -14.77 7.02 -14.55
N LYS A 58 -15.44 5.92 -14.88
CA LYS A 58 -16.40 5.86 -15.99
C LYS A 58 -17.59 4.96 -15.67
N VAL A 59 -18.80 5.46 -15.86
CA VAL A 59 -20.02 4.64 -15.88
C VAL A 59 -20.06 3.88 -17.21
N ILE A 60 -19.85 2.57 -17.16
CA ILE A 60 -19.80 1.69 -18.36
C ILE A 60 -21.20 1.33 -18.84
N SER A 61 -22.10 1.05 -17.90
CA SER A 61 -23.51 0.74 -18.16
C SER A 61 -24.36 1.14 -16.98
N GLN A 62 -25.64 1.44 -17.21
CA GLN A 62 -26.57 1.79 -16.15
C GLN A 62 -28.01 1.45 -16.53
N ASP A 63 -28.79 1.16 -15.52
CA ASP A 63 -30.26 1.21 -15.53
C ASP A 63 -30.73 2.04 -14.32
N GLU A 64 -32.02 2.00 -13.99
CA GLU A 64 -32.58 2.74 -12.86
C GLU A 64 -31.99 2.30 -11.51
N PHE A 65 -31.79 0.99 -11.33
CA PHE A 65 -31.43 0.35 -10.06
C PHE A 65 -29.97 -0.08 -10.00
N SER A 66 -29.24 -0.04 -11.11
CA SER A 66 -27.85 -0.50 -11.19
C SER A 66 -26.95 0.41 -12.03
N LYS A 67 -25.69 0.53 -11.62
CA LYS A 67 -24.61 1.14 -12.40
C LYS A 67 -23.39 0.26 -12.36
N ARG A 68 -22.77 0.03 -13.52
CA ARG A 68 -21.44 -0.54 -13.63
C ARG A 68 -20.42 0.57 -13.78
N VAL A 69 -19.50 0.69 -12.84
CA VAL A 69 -18.53 1.79 -12.78
C VAL A 69 -17.12 1.23 -12.81
N MET A 70 -16.33 1.64 -13.80
CA MET A 70 -14.89 1.41 -13.82
C MET A 70 -14.20 2.54 -13.06
N VAL A 71 -13.30 2.18 -12.16
CA VAL A 71 -12.36 3.09 -11.52
C VAL A 71 -10.95 2.57 -11.79
N LYS A 72 -10.08 3.43 -12.30
CA LYS A 72 -8.71 3.09 -12.66
C LYS A 72 -7.76 4.12 -12.11
N SER A 73 -6.74 3.64 -11.41
CA SER A 73 -5.61 4.44 -10.95
C SER A 73 -4.36 4.06 -11.74
N SER A 74 -3.66 5.07 -12.25
CA SER A 74 -2.43 4.93 -13.03
C SER A 74 -1.26 5.57 -12.29
N MET A 75 -0.40 4.74 -11.67
CA MET A 75 0.72 5.18 -10.85
C MET A 75 2.01 5.36 -11.66
N HIS A 76 1.94 5.87 -12.89
CA HIS A 76 3.16 6.17 -13.64
C HIS A 76 3.96 7.30 -12.97
N PRO A 77 5.29 7.35 -13.12
CA PRO A 77 6.09 8.42 -12.53
C PRO A 77 5.56 9.81 -12.91
N MET A 78 5.30 10.66 -11.92
CA MET A 78 4.98 12.07 -12.13
C MET A 78 6.26 12.78 -12.53
N LYS A 79 6.24 13.46 -13.68
CA LYS A 79 7.39 14.20 -14.21
C LYS A 79 7.27 15.71 -14.04
N THR A 80 6.46 16.17 -13.09
CA THR A 80 6.29 17.59 -12.80
C THR A 80 7.62 18.23 -12.37
N ARG A 81 7.86 19.46 -12.84
CA ARG A 81 9.02 20.29 -12.50
C ARG A 81 8.61 21.73 -12.17
N VAL A 82 7.36 21.95 -11.76
CA VAL A 82 6.88 23.27 -11.35
C VAL A 82 7.73 23.79 -10.19
N PRO A 83 8.46 24.92 -10.37
CA PRO A 83 9.26 25.51 -9.30
C PRO A 83 8.39 25.91 -8.09
N TYR A 84 8.97 25.85 -6.90
CA TYR A 84 8.37 26.41 -5.70
C TYR A 84 9.12 27.67 -5.24
N PRO A 85 8.42 28.78 -4.94
CA PRO A 85 6.98 29.00 -5.05
C PRO A 85 6.47 29.02 -6.51
N ILE A 86 5.22 28.63 -6.72
CA ILE A 86 4.59 28.63 -8.05
C ILE A 86 4.41 30.09 -8.51
N SER A 87 4.83 30.40 -9.72
CA SER A 87 4.57 31.72 -10.33
C SER A 87 3.06 31.91 -10.54
N PRO A 88 2.45 33.00 -10.04
CA PRO A 88 1.02 33.26 -10.24
C PRO A 88 0.60 33.28 -11.72
N GLN A 89 1.48 33.72 -12.61
CA GLN A 89 1.24 33.78 -14.05
C GLN A 89 1.14 32.39 -14.70
N SER A 90 1.71 31.36 -14.06
CA SER A 90 1.62 29.97 -14.53
C SER A 90 0.29 29.29 -14.15
N ILE A 91 -0.52 29.92 -13.30
CA ILE A 91 -1.79 29.36 -12.82
C ILE A 91 -2.93 29.92 -13.69
N PRO A 92 -3.70 29.08 -14.40
CA PRO A 92 -4.83 29.56 -15.19
C PRO A 92 -5.87 30.29 -14.33
N ALA A 93 -6.51 31.33 -14.88
CA ALA A 93 -7.52 32.12 -14.17
C ALA A 93 -8.69 31.25 -13.62
N SER A 94 -9.07 30.20 -14.36
CA SER A 94 -10.11 29.24 -13.94
C SER A 94 -9.70 28.43 -12.69
N VAL A 95 -8.40 28.32 -12.41
CA VAL A 95 -7.83 27.60 -11.28
C VAL A 95 -7.45 28.53 -10.13
N ALA A 96 -7.11 29.79 -10.41
CA ALA A 96 -6.67 30.76 -9.41
C ALA A 96 -7.64 30.92 -8.21
N LYS A 97 -8.95 30.73 -8.43
CA LYS A 97 -9.97 30.70 -7.37
C LYS A 97 -9.67 29.67 -6.26
N TYR A 98 -8.98 28.58 -6.60
CA TYR A 98 -8.58 27.52 -5.67
C TYR A 98 -7.33 27.84 -4.86
N LEU A 99 -6.88 29.11 -4.84
CA LEU A 99 -5.92 29.63 -3.86
C LEU A 99 -6.60 30.41 -2.72
N LEU A 100 -7.85 30.83 -2.93
CA LEU A 100 -8.57 31.70 -2.01
C LEU A 100 -9.05 30.96 -0.75
N PRO A 101 -9.17 31.65 0.39
CA PRO A 101 -9.76 31.09 1.59
C PRO A 101 -11.27 30.88 1.40
N GLU A 102 -11.82 29.89 2.11
CA GLU A 102 -13.26 29.62 2.21
C GLU A 102 -13.62 29.32 3.67
N LYS A 103 -14.93 29.26 3.98
CA LYS A 103 -15.46 29.09 5.34
C LYS A 103 -14.74 27.99 6.14
N ASP A 104 -14.61 26.80 5.56
CA ASP A 104 -14.03 25.64 6.24
C ASP A 104 -12.54 25.42 5.90
N ARG A 105 -11.99 26.28 5.02
CA ARG A 105 -10.63 26.17 4.45
C ARG A 105 -9.95 27.53 4.52
N GLN A 106 -9.66 27.96 5.74
CA GLN A 106 -9.21 29.29 6.09
C GLN A 106 -7.71 29.50 5.75
N SER A 107 -7.34 29.43 4.47
CA SER A 107 -5.93 29.58 4.02
C SER A 107 -5.31 30.96 4.33
N GLY A 108 -6.14 31.96 4.64
CA GLY A 108 -5.72 33.28 5.11
C GLY A 108 -5.45 33.38 6.63
N ASP A 109 -5.73 32.33 7.41
CA ASP A 109 -5.41 32.29 8.84
C ASP A 109 -3.88 32.40 9.03
N PRO A 110 -3.37 33.42 9.77
CA PRO A 110 -1.94 33.64 9.92
C PRO A 110 -1.19 32.46 10.54
N SER A 111 -1.82 31.72 11.46
CA SER A 111 -1.22 30.57 12.15
C SER A 111 -1.04 29.39 11.18
N LEU A 112 -2.08 29.13 10.38
CA LEU A 112 -2.08 28.10 9.35
C LEU A 112 -1.09 28.43 8.24
N ALA A 113 -1.14 29.67 7.72
CA ALA A 113 -0.26 30.12 6.66
C ALA A 113 1.22 30.13 7.11
N GLY A 114 1.49 30.54 8.35
CA GLY A 114 2.82 30.45 8.96
C GLY A 114 3.31 29.01 9.08
N GLN A 115 2.43 28.08 9.47
CA GLN A 115 2.76 26.65 9.53
C GLN A 115 3.07 26.07 8.14
N ALA A 116 2.21 26.34 7.15
CA ALA A 116 2.38 25.85 5.78
C ALA A 116 3.70 26.33 5.16
N ARG A 117 4.03 27.62 5.29
CA ARG A 117 5.30 28.18 4.81
C ARG A 117 6.53 27.56 5.47
N ARG A 118 6.47 27.29 6.78
CA ARG A 118 7.57 26.62 7.51
C ARG A 118 7.79 25.19 7.02
N ILE A 119 6.71 24.44 6.80
CA ILE A 119 6.80 23.05 6.31
C ILE A 119 7.32 23.01 4.86
N ALA A 120 6.86 23.93 4.02
CA ALA A 120 7.27 23.99 2.61
C ALA A 120 8.69 24.58 2.41
N GLN A 121 9.29 25.16 3.45
CA GLN A 121 10.60 25.81 3.37
C GLN A 121 11.68 24.85 2.86
N GLY A 122 12.46 25.30 1.86
CA GLY A 122 13.54 24.50 1.26
C GLY A 122 13.10 23.60 0.10
N SER A 123 11.80 23.53 -0.20
CA SER A 123 11.30 22.84 -1.40
C SER A 123 11.76 23.57 -2.66
N GLN A 124 12.33 22.83 -3.61
CA GLN A 124 12.70 23.35 -4.93
C GLN A 124 11.51 23.31 -5.89
N TYR A 125 10.64 22.30 -5.72
CA TYR A 125 9.48 22.08 -6.58
C TYR A 125 8.17 22.01 -5.80
N ALA A 126 7.07 22.40 -6.45
CA ALA A 126 5.76 22.47 -5.82
C ALA A 126 5.28 21.13 -5.26
N HIS A 127 5.61 20.01 -5.92
CA HIS A 127 5.27 18.67 -5.44
C HIS A 127 6.02 18.28 -4.17
N GLU A 128 7.22 18.82 -3.94
CA GLU A 128 7.99 18.59 -2.71
C GLU A 128 7.34 19.33 -1.54
N ALA A 129 6.90 20.57 -1.77
CA ALA A 129 6.14 21.36 -0.80
C ALA A 129 4.80 20.68 -0.46
N ALA A 130 4.05 20.25 -1.48
CA ALA A 130 2.79 19.53 -1.30
C ALA A 130 2.97 18.24 -0.49
N ASN A 131 3.97 17.42 -0.85
CA ASN A 131 4.27 16.19 -0.11
C ASN A 131 4.63 16.47 1.35
N SER A 132 5.40 17.51 1.62
CA SER A 132 5.81 17.87 2.99
C SER A 132 4.60 18.31 3.82
N ILE A 133 3.66 19.04 3.21
CA ILE A 133 2.40 19.44 3.86
C ILE A 133 1.52 18.22 4.16
N LEU A 134 1.26 17.36 3.16
CA LEU A 134 0.45 16.15 3.34
C LEU A 134 1.05 15.22 4.40
N ALA A 135 2.37 15.04 4.34
CA ALA A 135 3.11 14.28 5.32
C ALA A 135 2.91 14.81 6.73
N TRP A 136 3.07 16.11 6.90
CA TRP A 136 2.92 16.75 8.19
C TRP A 136 1.50 16.60 8.73
N VAL A 137 0.47 16.79 7.89
CA VAL A 137 -0.93 16.58 8.28
C VAL A 137 -1.14 15.15 8.76
N ALA A 138 -0.69 14.15 8.00
CA ALA A 138 -0.82 12.74 8.33
C ALA A 138 -0.13 12.36 9.65
N ASP A 139 1.03 12.97 9.95
CA ASP A 139 1.84 12.65 11.13
C ASP A 139 1.42 13.42 12.39
N HIS A 140 0.70 14.53 12.25
CA HIS A 140 0.37 15.43 13.37
C HIS A 140 -1.10 15.44 13.74
N LEU A 141 -1.97 14.77 12.98
CA LEU A 141 -3.38 14.60 13.33
C LEU A 141 -3.63 13.17 13.82
N THR A 142 -4.56 13.05 14.75
CA THR A 142 -5.17 11.78 15.16
C THR A 142 -6.56 11.68 14.54
N PHE A 143 -6.88 10.53 13.94
CA PHE A 143 -8.22 10.33 13.41
C PHE A 143 -9.24 10.19 14.54
N ASP A 144 -10.32 10.97 14.46
CA ASP A 144 -11.33 11.08 15.51
C ASP A 144 -12.73 10.89 14.94
N THR A 145 -13.30 9.71 15.19
CA THR A 145 -14.66 9.34 14.75
C THR A 145 -15.76 9.85 15.69
N SER A 146 -15.43 10.55 16.78
CA SER A 146 -16.43 11.06 17.72
C SER A 146 -17.22 12.27 17.18
N ILE A 147 -16.71 12.94 16.14
CA ILE A 147 -17.32 14.12 15.48
C ILE A 147 -17.64 15.25 16.49
N THR A 148 -16.87 15.34 17.57
CA THR A 148 -17.05 16.38 18.61
C THR A 148 -16.34 17.69 18.29
N ILE A 149 -15.41 17.68 17.34
CA ILE A 149 -14.59 18.84 16.96
C ILE A 149 -15.03 19.32 15.56
N PRO A 150 -15.21 20.64 15.36
CA PRO A 150 -15.47 21.18 14.03
C PRO A 150 -14.40 20.74 13.02
N SER A 151 -14.82 20.34 11.83
CA SER A 151 -13.93 19.82 10.79
C SER A 151 -13.39 20.89 9.84
N ASP A 152 -13.40 22.15 10.26
CA ASP A 152 -12.73 23.23 9.53
C ASP A 152 -11.21 23.19 9.75
N ALA A 153 -10.45 23.81 8.83
CA ALA A 153 -9.00 23.72 8.83
C ALA A 153 -8.36 24.31 10.10
N SER A 154 -8.84 25.45 10.60
CA SER A 154 -8.30 26.08 11.81
C SER A 154 -8.55 25.22 13.05
N SER A 155 -9.73 24.61 13.18
CA SER A 155 -10.04 23.66 14.26
C SER A 155 -9.17 22.40 14.18
N ALA A 156 -9.03 21.79 13.01
CA ALA A 156 -8.17 20.62 12.81
C ALA A 156 -6.70 20.92 13.16
N LEU A 157 -6.20 22.11 12.78
CA LEU A 157 -4.86 22.57 13.14
C LEU A 157 -4.69 22.76 14.66
N ARG A 158 -5.69 23.34 15.33
CA ARG A 158 -5.65 23.64 16.76
C ARG A 158 -5.71 22.38 17.61
N TYR A 159 -6.66 21.50 17.34
CA TYR A 159 -6.96 20.35 18.20
C TYR A 159 -6.20 19.08 17.82
N ARG A 160 -5.59 19.02 16.62
CA ARG A 160 -4.85 17.84 16.13
C ARG A 160 -5.70 16.58 16.05
N LYS A 161 -7.00 16.75 15.90
CA LYS A 161 -8.00 15.69 15.80
C LYS A 161 -9.02 16.06 14.73
N ALA A 162 -9.30 15.12 13.85
CA ALA A 162 -10.30 15.27 12.80
C ALA A 162 -10.66 13.89 12.24
N TYR A 163 -11.79 13.78 11.54
CA TYR A 163 -12.01 12.71 10.57
C TYR A 163 -11.70 13.25 9.15
N CYS A 164 -12.01 12.46 8.11
CA CYS A 164 -11.58 12.72 6.74
C CYS A 164 -11.87 14.12 6.19
N VAL A 165 -12.99 14.73 6.58
CA VAL A 165 -13.34 16.10 6.19
C VAL A 165 -12.33 17.11 6.76
N GLY A 166 -11.97 16.99 8.03
CA GLY A 166 -11.02 17.91 8.66
C GLY A 166 -9.58 17.70 8.20
N TYR A 167 -9.17 16.46 7.93
CA TYR A 167 -7.88 16.16 7.29
C TYR A 167 -7.79 16.85 5.92
N SER A 168 -8.82 16.67 5.08
CA SER A 168 -8.88 17.26 3.74
C SER A 168 -8.95 18.78 3.76
N ASN A 169 -9.77 19.35 4.65
CA ASN A 169 -9.88 20.81 4.79
C ASN A 169 -8.56 21.43 5.25
N LEU A 170 -7.89 20.85 6.24
CA LEU A 170 -6.58 21.32 6.69
C LEU A 170 -5.53 21.22 5.58
N ALA A 171 -5.43 20.07 4.91
CA ALA A 171 -4.48 19.87 3.82
C ALA A 171 -4.70 20.89 2.69
N VAL A 172 -5.94 21.06 2.22
CA VAL A 172 -6.28 22.04 1.18
C VAL A 172 -5.96 23.46 1.62
N ALA A 173 -6.33 23.86 2.85
CA ALA A 173 -6.05 25.20 3.35
C ALA A 173 -4.53 25.48 3.43
N MET A 174 -3.73 24.50 3.87
CA MET A 174 -2.28 24.63 3.96
C MET A 174 -1.61 24.69 2.58
N LEU A 175 -2.05 23.86 1.63
CA LEU A 175 -1.59 23.92 0.24
C LEU A 175 -1.87 25.30 -0.37
N ARG A 176 -3.10 25.80 -0.20
CA ARG A 176 -3.51 27.13 -0.66
C ARG A 176 -2.67 28.24 -0.04
N ALA A 177 -2.43 28.17 1.26
CA ALA A 177 -1.60 29.14 1.98
C ALA A 177 -0.11 29.09 1.55
N ALA A 178 0.34 27.95 1.03
CA ALA A 178 1.65 27.78 0.42
C ALA A 178 1.71 28.21 -1.05
N GLY A 179 0.62 28.69 -1.64
CA GLY A 179 0.54 29.12 -3.04
C GLY A 179 0.29 27.98 -4.04
N ILE A 180 -0.20 26.83 -3.57
CA ILE A 180 -0.48 25.65 -4.40
C ILE A 180 -2.00 25.48 -4.52
N PRO A 181 -2.60 25.59 -5.72
CA PRO A 181 -4.05 25.47 -5.86
C PRO A 181 -4.52 24.05 -5.53
N ALA A 182 -5.55 23.96 -4.69
CA ALA A 182 -6.09 22.68 -4.23
C ALA A 182 -7.60 22.76 -3.97
N ARG A 183 -8.30 21.62 -4.08
CA ARG A 183 -9.74 21.50 -3.80
C ARG A 183 -10.08 20.18 -3.14
N VAL A 184 -11.21 20.14 -2.44
CA VAL A 184 -11.70 18.92 -1.81
C VAL A 184 -12.45 18.06 -2.83
N ALA A 185 -12.26 16.76 -2.71
CA ALA A 185 -12.99 15.73 -3.41
C ALA A 185 -13.83 14.93 -2.42
N HIS A 186 -15.04 14.57 -2.82
CA HIS A 186 -15.98 13.80 -2.03
C HIS A 186 -16.33 12.52 -2.77
N GLY A 187 -16.23 11.40 -2.07
CA GLY A 187 -16.47 10.09 -2.65
C GLY A 187 -17.03 9.11 -1.65
N TYR A 188 -17.05 7.86 -2.08
CA TYR A 188 -17.42 6.71 -1.28
C TYR A 188 -16.34 5.64 -1.44
N LEU A 189 -15.96 5.01 -0.33
CA LEU A 189 -15.07 3.86 -0.27
C LEU A 189 -15.93 2.60 -0.04
N PRO A 190 -16.15 1.75 -1.05
CA PRO A 190 -16.90 0.50 -0.91
C PRO A 190 -16.25 -0.48 0.09
N PRO A 191 -17.01 -1.37 0.76
CA PRO A 191 -16.40 -2.44 1.56
C PRO A 191 -15.66 -3.48 0.69
N GLY A 192 -14.80 -4.30 1.32
CA GLY A 192 -14.30 -5.55 0.70
C GLY A 192 -12.98 -5.47 -0.08
N TYR A 193 -12.16 -4.45 0.10
CA TYR A 193 -10.88 -4.29 -0.61
C TYR A 193 -9.67 -4.64 0.27
N GLU A 194 -8.61 -5.22 -0.30
CA GLU A 194 -7.38 -5.66 0.42
C GLU A 194 -6.20 -4.67 0.37
N TRP A 195 -6.35 -3.54 -0.31
CA TRP A 195 -5.31 -2.53 -0.53
C TRP A 195 -5.62 -1.20 0.17
N GLY A 196 -4.62 -0.35 0.40
CA GLY A 196 -4.79 1.08 0.78
C GLY A 196 -5.36 1.39 2.18
N PHE A 197 -6.29 0.57 2.71
CA PHE A 197 -7.00 0.79 3.98
C PHE A 197 -7.15 -0.47 4.85
N SER A 198 -7.16 -1.70 4.32
CA SER A 198 -7.71 -2.84 5.09
C SER A 198 -6.76 -3.79 5.81
N LYS A 199 -5.43 -3.72 5.62
CA LYS A 199 -4.50 -4.47 6.48
C LYS A 199 -3.27 -3.64 6.81
N GLN A 200 -3.19 -3.25 8.08
CA GLN A 200 -1.97 -2.83 8.81
C GLN A 200 -1.71 -1.32 9.00
N TYR A 201 -2.41 -0.40 8.33
CA TYR A 201 -2.03 1.03 8.40
C TYR A 201 -2.97 1.96 9.17
N TRP A 202 -4.10 1.45 9.69
CA TRP A 202 -5.14 2.33 10.21
C TRP A 202 -5.75 2.05 11.57
N GLY A 203 -5.65 0.84 12.15
CA GLY A 203 -6.35 0.56 13.41
C GLY A 203 -7.90 0.69 13.35
N VAL A 204 -8.46 1.12 12.21
CA VAL A 204 -9.89 1.20 11.89
C VAL A 204 -10.14 0.27 10.72
N LYS A 205 -10.98 -0.74 10.93
CA LYS A 205 -11.49 -1.59 9.84
C LYS A 205 -12.72 -0.91 9.27
N VAL A 206 -12.66 -0.41 8.03
CA VAL A 206 -13.85 0.00 7.29
C VAL A 206 -14.52 -1.28 6.75
N ASN A 207 -15.17 -2.04 7.63
CA ASN A 207 -15.82 -3.30 7.24
C ASN A 207 -17.05 -3.05 6.36
N ASP A 208 -17.67 -1.87 6.45
CA ASP A 208 -19.00 -1.58 5.90
C ASP A 208 -18.99 -0.50 4.79
N GLY A 209 -17.81 -0.05 4.35
CA GLY A 209 -17.66 1.09 3.45
C GLY A 209 -18.01 2.44 4.11
N GLY A 210 -17.87 3.54 3.38
CA GLY A 210 -18.25 4.86 3.92
C GLY A 210 -17.96 6.05 3.01
N PHE A 211 -18.62 7.17 3.29
CA PHE A 211 -18.29 8.45 2.67
C PHE A 211 -16.88 8.89 3.06
N HIS A 212 -16.17 9.43 2.09
CA HIS A 212 -14.80 9.88 2.28
C HIS A 212 -14.55 11.23 1.64
N ALA A 213 -13.71 12.02 2.30
CA ALA A 213 -13.21 13.28 1.79
C ALA A 213 -11.70 13.18 1.60
N TYR A 214 -11.23 13.65 0.45
CA TYR A 214 -9.84 13.69 0.04
C TYR A 214 -9.63 14.96 -0.80
N LEU A 215 -8.59 15.03 -1.62
CA LEU A 215 -8.27 16.28 -2.30
C LEU A 215 -7.64 16.11 -3.69
N GLU A 216 -7.69 17.20 -4.46
CA GLU A 216 -6.90 17.37 -5.66
C GLU A 216 -5.95 18.55 -5.54
N ILE A 217 -4.76 18.38 -6.10
CA ILE A 217 -3.69 19.37 -6.15
C ILE A 217 -3.42 19.68 -7.61
N TYR A 218 -3.35 20.96 -7.95
CA TYR A 218 -3.07 21.40 -9.31
C TYR A 218 -1.60 21.78 -9.48
N TYR A 219 -0.95 21.19 -10.47
CA TYR A 219 0.38 21.59 -10.93
C TYR A 219 0.29 22.12 -12.37
N PRO A 220 0.73 23.35 -12.67
CA PRO A 220 0.64 23.95 -14.00
C PRO A 220 1.08 23.08 -15.18
N ASP A 221 2.10 22.24 -15.01
CA ASP A 221 2.64 21.38 -16.07
C ASP A 221 2.00 19.97 -16.15
N THR A 222 1.11 19.63 -15.21
CA THR A 222 0.57 18.28 -15.03
C THR A 222 -0.96 18.27 -15.00
N GLY A 223 -1.59 19.36 -14.57
CA GLY A 223 -3.01 19.43 -14.29
C GLY A 223 -3.34 19.01 -12.85
N TRP A 224 -4.56 18.50 -12.65
CA TRP A 224 -5.02 18.01 -11.36
C TRP A 224 -4.50 16.60 -11.09
N ALA A 225 -4.00 16.38 -9.87
CA ALA A 225 -3.64 15.08 -9.35
C ALA A 225 -4.33 14.87 -7.99
N PHE A 226 -4.97 13.71 -7.82
CA PHE A 226 -5.56 13.37 -6.53
C PHE A 226 -4.48 13.17 -5.46
N SER A 227 -4.87 13.38 -4.21
CA SER A 227 -4.16 12.92 -3.02
C SER A 227 -5.18 12.62 -1.95
N ASP A 228 -4.79 11.77 -1.01
CA ASP A 228 -5.50 11.58 0.23
C ASP A 228 -4.53 11.96 1.36
N ALA A 229 -4.90 12.99 2.13
CA ALA A 229 -4.10 13.51 3.23
C ALA A 229 -3.81 12.48 4.33
N GLU A 230 -4.54 11.37 4.33
CA GLU A 230 -4.35 10.26 5.25
C GLU A 230 -3.51 9.12 4.65
N HIS A 231 -3.57 8.90 3.33
CA HIS A 231 -3.14 7.63 2.72
C HIS A 231 -2.10 7.75 1.62
N SER A 232 -2.31 8.67 0.67
CA SER A 232 -1.63 8.63 -0.62
C SER A 232 -1.29 10.01 -1.14
N HIS A 233 -0.06 10.18 -1.61
CA HIS A 233 0.41 11.45 -2.16
C HIS A 233 0.47 11.38 -3.69
N ASN A 234 -0.18 12.34 -4.35
CA ASN A 234 -0.26 12.51 -5.81
C ASN A 234 -0.90 11.33 -6.57
N PHE A 235 -1.74 10.54 -5.90
CA PHE A 235 -2.75 9.67 -6.50
C PHE A 235 -3.76 9.25 -5.42
N VAL A 236 -4.83 8.58 -5.83
CA VAL A 236 -5.71 7.76 -4.95
C VAL A 236 -5.90 6.39 -5.57
N ASP A 237 -6.22 5.40 -4.75
CA ASP A 237 -6.51 4.04 -5.19
C ASP A 237 -7.86 3.93 -5.92
N PRO A 238 -8.13 2.82 -6.66
CA PRO A 238 -9.38 2.66 -7.39
C PRO A 238 -10.57 2.28 -6.49
N PHE A 239 -10.43 2.32 -5.16
CA PHE A 239 -11.54 2.19 -4.22
C PHE A 239 -12.20 3.55 -3.93
N HIS A 240 -11.60 4.65 -4.39
CA HIS A 240 -12.20 5.98 -4.36
C HIS A 240 -13.21 6.17 -5.49
N ILE A 241 -14.51 5.99 -5.21
CA ILE A 241 -15.57 6.36 -6.14
C ILE A 241 -15.91 7.84 -5.94
N ILE A 242 -15.63 8.69 -6.94
CA ILE A 242 -15.94 10.13 -6.89
C ILE A 242 -17.45 10.32 -6.99
N LEU A 243 -17.99 11.14 -6.10
CA LEU A 243 -19.36 11.62 -6.16
C LEU A 243 -19.42 13.13 -6.48
N ARG A 244 -18.46 13.91 -5.99
CA ARG A 244 -18.42 15.36 -6.19
C ARG A 244 -17.01 15.92 -6.05
N LEU A 245 -16.70 16.97 -6.81
CA LEU A 245 -15.50 17.81 -6.67
C LEU A 245 -15.90 19.26 -6.41
N ASP A 246 -15.21 19.93 -5.50
CA ASP A 246 -15.53 21.32 -5.17
C ASP A 246 -15.26 22.28 -6.34
N GLY A 247 -16.24 23.16 -6.62
CA GLY A 247 -16.17 24.16 -7.68
C GLY A 247 -16.27 23.60 -9.11
N MET A 248 -16.58 22.31 -9.29
CA MET A 248 -16.97 21.71 -10.56
C MET A 248 -18.50 21.61 -10.66
N ARG A 249 -19.03 21.98 -11.83
CA ARG A 249 -20.43 21.74 -12.16
C ARG A 249 -20.57 20.27 -12.52
N MET A 250 -21.23 19.51 -11.66
CA MET A 250 -21.55 18.11 -11.94
C MET A 250 -22.88 18.04 -12.70
N PRO A 251 -22.98 17.25 -13.79
CA PRO A 251 -24.27 16.94 -14.41
C PRO A 251 -25.18 16.28 -13.37
N GLY A 252 -26.48 16.61 -13.36
CA GLY A 252 -27.39 16.15 -12.31
C GLY A 252 -27.22 16.95 -11.01
N ALA A 253 -28.12 17.91 -10.79
CA ALA A 253 -28.08 18.71 -9.58
C ALA A 253 -28.28 17.83 -8.34
N TYR A 254 -27.35 17.90 -7.38
CA TYR A 254 -27.62 17.55 -5.99
C TYR A 254 -28.62 18.56 -5.44
N LYS A 255 -29.93 18.23 -5.48
CA LYS A 255 -30.89 18.93 -4.62
C LYS A 255 -30.76 18.33 -3.22
N GLY A 256 -30.54 19.20 -2.24
CA GLY A 256 -30.32 18.85 -0.85
C GLY A 256 -31.27 17.76 -0.36
N GLY A 257 -30.68 16.77 0.29
CA GLY A 257 -31.31 15.64 0.92
C GLY A 257 -30.17 14.87 1.55
N HIS A 258 -30.33 14.41 2.79
CA HIS A 258 -29.38 13.46 3.36
C HIS A 258 -29.25 12.29 2.36
N LEU A 259 -28.03 11.85 2.04
CA LEU A 259 -27.86 10.61 1.30
C LEU A 259 -28.39 9.47 2.18
N GLU A 260 -29.69 9.20 2.12
CA GLU A 260 -30.27 7.92 2.53
C GLU A 260 -29.94 6.82 1.49
N VAL A 261 -28.79 6.92 0.84
CA VAL A 261 -28.27 5.94 -0.12
C VAL A 261 -27.70 4.73 0.63
N GLU A 262 -27.44 4.86 1.93
CA GLU A 262 -26.67 3.88 2.72
C GLU A 262 -27.38 2.55 2.99
N LYS A 263 -28.69 2.50 3.23
CA LYS A 263 -29.30 1.26 3.78
C LYS A 263 -29.58 0.17 2.76
N ALA A 264 -29.50 0.45 1.45
CA ALA A 264 -29.83 -0.52 0.42
C ALA A 264 -28.89 -0.51 -0.80
N THR A 265 -27.79 0.27 -0.79
CA THR A 265 -26.82 0.23 -1.88
C THR A 265 -25.78 -0.86 -1.65
N PHE A 266 -25.66 -1.78 -2.59
CA PHE A 266 -24.66 -2.83 -2.62
C PHE A 266 -23.57 -2.47 -3.62
N TYR A 267 -22.32 -2.58 -3.19
CA TYR A 267 -21.15 -2.43 -4.05
C TYR A 267 -20.47 -3.78 -4.16
N THR A 268 -20.46 -4.34 -5.38
CA THR A 268 -19.80 -5.63 -5.66
C THR A 268 -18.66 -5.40 -6.63
N ILE A 269 -17.49 -5.96 -6.33
CA ILE A 269 -16.37 -5.98 -7.28
C ILE A 269 -16.70 -7.00 -8.37
N PHE A 270 -17.06 -6.51 -9.55
CA PHE A 270 -17.26 -7.33 -10.75
C PHE A 270 -15.91 -7.80 -11.31
N LYS A 271 -14.89 -6.96 -11.24
CA LYS A 271 -13.54 -7.26 -11.71
C LYS A 271 -12.50 -6.44 -10.96
N ASP A 272 -11.39 -7.07 -10.61
CA ASP A 272 -10.20 -6.44 -10.04
C ASP A 272 -8.95 -6.84 -10.84
N GLU A 273 -8.27 -5.85 -11.42
CA GLU A 273 -6.97 -6.03 -12.10
C GLU A 273 -5.91 -5.13 -11.46
N ASP A 274 -5.15 -5.68 -10.50
CA ASP A 274 -3.98 -5.02 -9.92
C ASP A 274 -2.69 -5.41 -10.65
N LYS A 275 -2.08 -4.44 -11.34
CA LYS A 275 -0.78 -4.57 -12.00
C LYS A 275 0.26 -3.65 -11.35
N THR A 276 -0.01 -3.19 -10.13
CA THR A 276 0.89 -2.31 -9.39
C THR A 276 2.01 -3.09 -8.73
N MET A 277 3.14 -2.43 -8.55
CA MET A 277 4.28 -2.97 -7.82
C MET A 277 4.91 -1.90 -6.94
N MET A 278 5.37 -2.34 -5.78
CA MET A 278 6.24 -1.57 -4.91
C MET A 278 7.64 -1.44 -5.53
N VAL A 279 8.00 -0.24 -5.98
CA VAL A 279 9.23 0.02 -6.75
C VAL A 279 10.26 0.87 -6.03
N ASP A 280 9.89 1.52 -4.94
CA ASP A 280 10.81 2.28 -4.10
C ASP A 280 10.23 2.45 -2.69
N GLU A 281 11.08 2.83 -1.75
CA GLU A 281 10.68 3.20 -0.39
C GLU A 281 11.59 4.33 0.09
N MET A 282 10.99 5.42 0.56
CA MET A 282 11.75 6.51 1.15
C MET A 282 12.30 6.08 2.54
N PRO A 283 13.55 6.46 2.89
CA PRO A 283 14.23 5.98 4.10
C PRO A 283 13.66 6.52 5.42
N GLN A 284 12.80 7.52 5.36
CA GLN A 284 12.05 8.08 6.47
C GLN A 284 10.64 8.35 5.98
N PRO A 285 9.63 8.38 6.89
CA PRO A 285 9.58 8.00 8.32
C PRO A 285 8.88 6.69 8.67
N LYS A 286 8.72 6.50 9.99
CA LYS A 286 8.11 5.39 10.74
C LYS A 286 6.71 4.98 10.26
N ASN A 287 5.85 5.93 9.88
CA ASN A 287 4.51 5.64 9.34
C ASN A 287 4.58 5.58 7.81
N LYS A 288 4.32 4.39 7.27
CA LYS A 288 4.37 4.16 5.83
C LYS A 288 3.08 4.66 5.18
N ARG A 289 3.22 5.54 4.19
CA ARG A 289 2.14 6.03 3.32
C ARG A 289 2.43 5.64 1.90
N LEU A 290 1.42 5.66 1.04
CA LEU A 290 1.62 5.35 -0.36
C LEU A 290 2.01 6.62 -1.12
N GLY A 291 2.94 6.48 -2.05
CA GLY A 291 3.32 7.56 -2.94
C GLY A 291 3.49 7.06 -4.36
N ARG A 292 3.55 8.01 -5.26
CA ARG A 292 3.93 7.78 -6.65
C ARG A 292 5.34 8.31 -6.90
N ARG A 293 6.05 7.74 -7.88
CA ARG A 293 7.42 8.19 -8.16
C ARG A 293 7.40 9.65 -8.63
N LEU A 294 8.23 10.48 -8.00
CA LEU A 294 8.47 11.86 -8.40
C LEU A 294 9.92 11.96 -8.91
N GLY A 295 10.09 12.17 -10.22
CA GLY A 295 11.40 12.22 -10.86
C GLY A 295 12.09 10.85 -11.03
N GLY A 296 13.40 10.87 -11.30
CA GLY A 296 14.18 9.68 -11.70
C GLY A 296 14.98 9.00 -10.59
N ARG A 297 15.01 9.57 -9.37
CA ARG A 297 15.86 9.07 -8.28
C ARG A 297 15.28 7.78 -7.69
N GLN A 298 16.16 6.81 -7.46
CA GLN A 298 15.86 5.56 -6.76
C GLN A 298 16.49 5.63 -5.36
N ASN A 299 15.69 5.51 -4.30
CA ASN A 299 16.13 5.72 -2.92
C ASN A 299 16.53 4.41 -2.22
N SER A 300 15.68 3.40 -2.36
CA SER A 300 15.91 2.01 -1.95
C SER A 300 16.47 1.22 -3.12
N ALA A 301 17.22 0.15 -2.85
CA ALA A 301 17.49 -0.80 -3.92
C ALA A 301 16.20 -1.50 -4.33
N LEU A 302 16.10 -1.98 -5.56
CA LEU A 302 14.91 -2.68 -6.04
C LEU A 302 15.30 -4.03 -6.64
N VAL A 303 14.78 -5.12 -6.07
CA VAL A 303 14.96 -6.47 -6.61
C VAL A 303 13.66 -6.89 -7.30
N THR A 304 13.73 -7.13 -8.60
CA THR A 304 12.60 -7.57 -9.41
C THR A 304 12.89 -8.91 -10.05
N GLY A 305 11.86 -9.64 -10.46
CA GLY A 305 12.06 -10.83 -11.26
C GLY A 305 10.78 -11.47 -11.76
N ARG A 306 10.97 -12.42 -12.68
CA ARG A 306 9.92 -13.34 -13.14
C ARG A 306 10.15 -14.74 -12.57
N VAL A 307 9.06 -15.44 -12.30
CA VAL A 307 9.03 -16.82 -11.81
C VAL A 307 8.25 -17.65 -12.83
N SER A 308 8.94 -18.57 -13.51
CA SER A 308 8.34 -19.49 -14.47
C SER A 308 8.56 -20.95 -14.07
N ASP A 309 7.79 -21.86 -14.62
CA ASP A 309 8.11 -23.29 -14.59
C ASP A 309 9.12 -23.67 -15.69
N THR A 310 9.50 -24.94 -15.73
CA THR A 310 10.42 -25.49 -16.74
C THR A 310 9.89 -25.48 -18.17
N ARG A 311 8.57 -25.27 -18.36
CA ARG A 311 7.93 -25.13 -19.67
C ARG A 311 7.83 -23.67 -20.11
N GLY A 312 8.28 -22.74 -19.28
CA GLY A 312 8.22 -21.30 -19.53
C GLY A 312 6.91 -20.64 -19.11
N ALA A 313 5.94 -21.39 -18.57
CA ALA A 313 4.69 -20.82 -18.06
C ALA A 313 4.95 -20.06 -16.76
N LEU A 314 4.30 -18.91 -16.57
CA LEU A 314 4.45 -18.12 -15.34
C LEU A 314 3.81 -18.86 -14.16
N VAL A 315 4.50 -18.88 -13.02
CA VAL A 315 3.95 -19.44 -11.78
C VAL A 315 2.91 -18.45 -11.26
N PRO A 316 1.61 -18.81 -11.18
CA PRO A 316 0.54 -17.81 -10.99
C PRO A 316 0.62 -17.06 -9.66
N LYS A 317 1.02 -17.75 -8.59
CA LYS A 317 1.13 -17.15 -7.26
C LYS A 317 2.20 -17.84 -6.42
N GLY A 318 2.78 -17.09 -5.49
CA GLY A 318 3.76 -17.61 -4.55
C GLY A 318 4.36 -16.52 -3.68
N SER A 319 5.52 -16.80 -3.10
CA SER A 319 6.27 -15.83 -2.30
C SER A 319 7.75 -15.83 -2.65
N ALA A 320 8.30 -14.62 -2.77
CA ALA A 320 9.72 -14.34 -2.80
C ALA A 320 10.15 -13.92 -1.39
N VAL A 321 10.94 -14.74 -0.71
CA VAL A 321 11.43 -14.53 0.64
C VAL A 321 12.86 -14.00 0.58
N LEU A 322 13.04 -12.77 1.06
CA LEU A 322 14.35 -12.14 1.14
C LEU A 322 14.95 -12.42 2.52
N TRP A 323 16.04 -13.20 2.56
CA TRP A 323 16.72 -13.60 3.79
C TRP A 323 17.96 -12.74 4.06
N LYS A 324 18.07 -12.25 5.29
CA LYS A 324 19.25 -11.57 5.83
C LYS A 324 19.46 -11.98 7.29
N ASP A 325 20.67 -12.38 7.63
CA ASP A 325 21.08 -12.73 9.00
C ASP A 325 20.11 -13.70 9.70
N GLY A 326 19.66 -14.73 8.97
CA GLY A 326 18.73 -15.75 9.47
C GLY A 326 17.25 -15.34 9.49
N ARG A 327 16.92 -14.07 9.27
CA ARG A 327 15.53 -13.57 9.19
C ARG A 327 15.08 -13.52 7.73
N GLY A 328 13.96 -14.19 7.42
CA GLY A 328 13.30 -14.14 6.12
C GLY A 328 12.11 -13.19 6.13
N THR A 329 12.06 -12.26 5.18
CA THR A 329 10.90 -11.39 4.94
C THR A 329 10.17 -11.85 3.68
N PRO A 330 8.93 -12.35 3.78
CA PRO A 330 8.17 -12.79 2.61
C PRO A 330 7.57 -11.61 1.85
N TYR A 331 7.63 -11.66 0.53
CA TYR A 331 6.94 -10.77 -0.38
C TYR A 331 6.07 -11.63 -1.30
N PRO A 332 4.73 -11.51 -1.26
CA PRO A 332 3.88 -12.25 -2.18
C PRO A 332 4.14 -11.81 -3.62
N PHE A 333 3.92 -12.73 -4.56
CA PHE A 333 3.94 -12.43 -5.97
C PHE A 333 2.72 -13.03 -6.66
N ALA A 334 2.24 -12.35 -7.69
CA ALA A 334 1.17 -12.78 -8.58
C ALA A 334 1.64 -12.69 -10.03
N ASP A 335 0.99 -13.42 -10.93
CA ASP A 335 1.32 -13.49 -12.36
C ASP A 335 2.81 -13.76 -12.64
N GLY A 336 3.44 -14.53 -11.75
CA GLY A 336 4.85 -14.86 -11.80
C GLY A 336 5.78 -13.64 -11.72
N ARG A 337 5.38 -12.52 -11.12
CA ARG A 337 6.19 -11.30 -11.03
C ARG A 337 6.28 -10.78 -9.60
N TYR A 338 7.49 -10.46 -9.18
CA TYR A 338 7.74 -9.87 -7.87
C TYR A 338 8.60 -8.61 -7.96
N ALA A 339 8.43 -7.73 -6.97
CA ALA A 339 9.23 -6.55 -6.76
C ALA A 339 9.43 -6.32 -5.26
N ILE A 340 10.69 -6.14 -4.86
CA ILE A 340 11.10 -6.04 -3.46
C ILE A 340 11.96 -4.78 -3.30
N PRO A 341 11.43 -3.71 -2.72
CA PRO A 341 12.27 -2.60 -2.28
C PRO A 341 13.13 -3.05 -1.09
N VAL A 342 14.42 -2.76 -1.15
CA VAL A 342 15.41 -3.13 -0.13
C VAL A 342 16.11 -1.87 0.37
N GLN A 343 15.78 -1.47 1.59
CA GLN A 343 16.29 -0.25 2.20
C GLN A 343 17.77 -0.37 2.61
N ASN A 344 18.14 -1.52 3.18
CA ASN A 344 19.46 -1.75 3.75
C ASN A 344 20.37 -2.47 2.76
N PRO A 345 21.51 -1.89 2.36
CA PRO A 345 22.52 -2.61 1.59
C PRO A 345 23.05 -3.85 2.34
N GLY A 346 23.66 -4.76 1.59
CA GLY A 346 24.35 -5.92 2.15
C GLY A 346 24.12 -7.22 1.38
N ALA A 347 24.58 -8.32 1.97
CA ALA A 347 24.40 -9.67 1.44
C ALA A 347 23.02 -10.22 1.81
N TYR A 348 22.35 -10.81 0.83
CA TYR A 348 21.02 -11.39 0.94
C TYR A 348 20.96 -12.76 0.26
N ARG A 349 19.98 -13.56 0.64
CA ARG A 349 19.56 -14.74 -0.11
C ARG A 349 18.09 -14.60 -0.48
N LEU A 350 17.82 -14.56 -1.78
CA LEU A 350 16.46 -14.51 -2.30
C LEU A 350 15.99 -15.94 -2.58
N GLU A 351 14.90 -16.35 -1.95
CA GLU A 351 14.27 -17.66 -2.10
C GLU A 351 12.87 -17.50 -2.67
N VAL A 352 12.50 -18.27 -3.70
CA VAL A 352 11.17 -18.22 -4.32
C VAL A 352 10.46 -19.54 -4.09
N LYS A 353 9.18 -19.46 -3.73
CA LYS A 353 8.27 -20.61 -3.53
C LYS A 353 6.97 -20.39 -4.28
N GLY A 354 6.42 -21.45 -4.85
CA GLY A 354 5.09 -21.48 -5.47
C GLY A 354 4.42 -22.83 -5.19
N SER A 355 3.08 -22.85 -5.15
CA SER A 355 2.33 -24.08 -4.90
C SER A 355 2.65 -25.15 -5.93
N GLY A 356 2.94 -26.38 -5.49
CA GLY A 356 3.32 -27.49 -6.37
C GLY A 356 4.75 -27.43 -6.94
N PHE A 357 5.56 -26.43 -6.55
CA PHE A 357 6.92 -26.27 -7.03
C PHE A 357 7.95 -26.45 -5.91
N ALA A 358 9.12 -26.99 -6.27
CA ALA A 358 10.28 -26.97 -5.39
C ALA A 358 10.80 -25.53 -5.25
N LYS A 359 11.15 -25.15 -4.02
CA LYS A 359 11.76 -23.84 -3.76
C LYS A 359 13.10 -23.70 -4.46
N SER A 360 13.43 -22.48 -4.88
CA SER A 360 14.74 -22.15 -5.47
C SER A 360 15.31 -20.91 -4.80
N SER A 361 16.64 -20.80 -4.69
CA SER A 361 17.24 -19.62 -4.07
C SER A 361 18.54 -19.18 -4.73
N ARG A 362 18.85 -17.88 -4.61
CA ARG A 362 20.08 -17.26 -5.12
C ARG A 362 20.63 -16.28 -4.08
N LYS A 363 21.96 -16.20 -3.96
CA LYS A 363 22.63 -15.16 -3.18
C LYS A 363 22.69 -13.85 -3.99
N LEU A 364 22.65 -12.72 -3.30
CA LEU A 364 22.56 -11.38 -3.86
C LEU A 364 23.40 -10.43 -3.00
N GLN A 365 24.19 -9.58 -3.63
CA GLN A 365 24.80 -8.42 -2.98
C GLN A 365 24.02 -7.17 -3.40
N VAL A 366 23.38 -6.50 -2.44
CA VAL A 366 22.53 -5.33 -2.68
C VAL A 366 23.25 -4.06 -2.29
N ASN A 367 23.27 -3.08 -3.19
CA ASN A 367 23.75 -1.74 -2.98
C ASN A 367 22.58 -0.75 -3.06
N ARG A 368 22.66 0.34 -2.29
CA ARG A 368 21.62 1.37 -2.20
C ARG A 368 21.29 1.95 -3.58
N GLY A 369 19.99 2.12 -3.87
CA GLY A 369 19.51 2.74 -5.10
C GLY A 369 19.72 1.93 -6.39
N GLN A 370 20.34 0.76 -6.32
CA GLN A 370 20.55 -0.10 -7.49
C GLN A 370 19.34 -0.99 -7.77
N LYS A 371 19.10 -1.28 -9.06
CA LYS A 371 18.05 -2.19 -9.51
C LYS A 371 18.66 -3.53 -9.92
N TYR A 372 18.08 -4.61 -9.43
CA TYR A 372 18.48 -5.99 -9.71
C TYR A 372 17.33 -6.74 -10.37
N ARG A 373 17.63 -7.50 -11.43
CA ARG A 373 16.67 -8.40 -12.08
C ARG A 373 17.11 -9.84 -11.88
N VAL A 374 16.33 -10.61 -11.13
CA VAL A 374 16.66 -11.98 -10.73
C VAL A 374 15.51 -12.91 -11.13
N ASN A 375 15.60 -13.56 -12.29
CA ASN A 375 14.56 -14.50 -12.70
C ASN A 375 14.78 -15.88 -12.08
N PHE A 376 13.68 -16.60 -11.84
CA PHE A 376 13.67 -17.97 -11.36
C PHE A 376 12.89 -18.88 -12.32
N THR A 377 13.42 -20.08 -12.52
CA THR A 377 12.72 -21.20 -13.16
C THR A 377 12.55 -22.27 -12.08
N LEU A 378 11.30 -22.56 -11.69
CA LEU A 378 10.99 -23.53 -10.66
C LEU A 378 10.78 -24.91 -11.26
N GLN A 379 11.33 -25.92 -10.58
CA GLN A 379 11.09 -27.32 -10.88
C GLN A 379 9.80 -27.79 -10.19
N PRO A 380 9.04 -28.73 -10.78
CA PRO A 380 7.94 -29.37 -10.07
C PRO A 380 8.39 -29.95 -8.73
N GLY A 381 7.65 -29.66 -7.67
CA GLY A 381 7.92 -30.20 -6.35
C GLY A 381 7.55 -31.68 -6.28
N GLY A 382 8.27 -32.45 -5.50
CA GLY A 382 7.84 -33.78 -5.08
C GLY A 382 6.85 -33.70 -3.92
N VAL A 383 6.05 -34.75 -3.78
CA VAL A 383 5.11 -34.91 -2.67
C VAL A 383 5.44 -36.20 -1.93
N ILE A 384 5.49 -36.13 -0.60
CA ILE A 384 5.47 -37.31 0.27
C ILE A 384 4.13 -37.29 1.02
N LYS A 385 3.33 -38.33 0.89
CA LYS A 385 2.03 -38.47 1.55
C LYS A 385 1.86 -39.87 2.12
N GLY A 386 0.92 -40.07 3.02
CA GLY A 386 0.62 -41.41 3.51
C GLY A 386 -0.40 -41.38 4.63
N LYS A 387 -0.54 -42.52 5.30
CA LYS A 387 -1.38 -42.70 6.49
C LYS A 387 -0.53 -42.99 7.73
N VAL A 388 -0.99 -42.51 8.87
CA VAL A 388 -0.50 -42.85 10.19
C VAL A 388 -1.60 -43.66 10.90
N VAL A 389 -1.29 -44.91 11.24
CA VAL A 389 -2.22 -45.83 11.88
C VAL A 389 -1.68 -46.39 13.19
N THR A 390 -2.57 -46.80 14.08
CA THR A 390 -2.23 -47.57 15.28
C THR A 390 -1.92 -49.02 14.91
N PRO A 391 -1.36 -49.84 15.81
CA PRO A 391 -1.09 -51.25 15.53
C PRO A 391 -2.36 -52.05 15.19
N GLY A 392 -3.52 -51.61 15.70
CA GLY A 392 -4.83 -52.19 15.38
C GLY A 392 -5.44 -51.69 14.06
N GLY A 393 -4.71 -50.91 13.26
CA GLY A 393 -5.15 -50.41 11.95
C GLY A 393 -6.06 -49.18 11.99
N GLY A 394 -6.39 -48.67 13.18
CA GLY A 394 -7.19 -47.45 13.33
C GLY A 394 -6.39 -46.19 12.98
N PRO A 395 -7.02 -45.11 12.46
CA PRO A 395 -6.31 -43.89 12.12
C PRO A 395 -5.84 -43.16 13.38
N VAL A 396 -4.61 -42.65 13.34
CA VAL A 396 -4.12 -41.68 14.32
C VAL A 396 -4.69 -40.32 13.96
N ARG A 397 -5.48 -39.71 14.85
CA ARG A 397 -6.28 -38.51 14.51
C ARG A 397 -5.66 -37.18 14.94
N GLU A 398 -4.48 -37.23 15.56
CA GLU A 398 -3.81 -36.06 16.12
C GLU A 398 -2.28 -36.23 16.06
N GLY A 399 -1.56 -35.11 16.11
CA GLY A 399 -0.10 -35.04 16.04
C GLY A 399 0.42 -34.59 14.69
N ASP A 400 1.75 -34.59 14.56
CA ASP A 400 2.45 -34.00 13.42
C ASP A 400 3.43 -34.99 12.78
N VAL A 401 3.55 -34.88 11.46
CA VAL A 401 4.61 -35.49 10.66
C VAL A 401 5.69 -34.46 10.41
N PHE A 402 6.89 -34.74 10.90
CA PHE A 402 8.06 -33.91 10.75
C PHE A 402 8.96 -34.36 9.60
N TYR A 403 9.46 -33.41 8.81
CA TYR A 403 10.52 -33.66 7.85
C TYR A 403 11.64 -32.62 8.01
N ARG A 404 12.86 -33.02 7.64
CA ARG A 404 14.03 -32.14 7.68
C ARG A 404 14.43 -31.71 6.28
N ASP A 405 14.63 -30.42 6.09
CA ASP A 405 15.17 -29.84 4.87
C ASP A 405 16.36 -28.94 5.22
N GLY A 406 17.56 -29.40 4.86
CA GLY A 406 18.82 -28.84 5.35
C GLY A 406 18.93 -28.97 6.88
N LYS A 407 19.12 -27.84 7.57
CA LYS A 407 19.22 -27.79 9.04
C LYS A 407 17.87 -27.56 9.73
N THR A 408 16.81 -27.31 8.98
CA THR A 408 15.50 -26.93 9.53
C THR A 408 14.55 -28.11 9.56
N SER A 409 13.80 -28.26 10.67
CA SER A 409 12.72 -29.24 10.81
C SER A 409 11.38 -28.56 10.62
N TYR A 410 10.47 -29.20 9.89
CA TYR A 410 9.13 -28.71 9.59
C TYR A 410 8.11 -29.77 9.99
N GLY A 411 6.96 -29.35 10.53
CA GLY A 411 5.83 -30.23 10.86
C GLY A 411 4.66 -30.01 9.90
N VAL A 412 3.96 -31.08 9.55
CA VAL A 412 2.64 -31.04 8.91
C VAL A 412 1.64 -31.84 9.75
N PRO A 413 0.43 -31.34 9.98
CA PRO A 413 -0.54 -32.03 10.82
C PRO A 413 -1.02 -33.32 10.18
N ILE A 414 -1.35 -34.28 11.03
CA ILE A 414 -2.10 -35.49 10.65
C ILE A 414 -3.59 -35.14 10.65
N ALA A 415 -4.30 -35.46 9.57
CA ALA A 415 -5.74 -35.27 9.47
C ALA A 415 -6.52 -36.28 10.30
N ASN A 416 -7.81 -36.01 10.54
CA ASN A 416 -8.69 -36.87 11.36
C ASN A 416 -8.86 -38.31 10.81
N ASP A 417 -8.57 -38.53 9.53
CA ASP A 417 -8.59 -39.84 8.87
C ASP A 417 -7.22 -40.54 8.87
N GLY A 418 -6.24 -39.97 9.58
CA GLY A 418 -4.87 -40.45 9.67
C GLY A 418 -3.98 -40.07 8.50
N THR A 419 -4.46 -39.31 7.51
CA THR A 419 -3.65 -38.93 6.36
C THR A 419 -2.74 -37.75 6.67
N TYR A 420 -1.60 -37.68 5.98
CA TYR A 420 -0.72 -36.51 6.00
C TYR A 420 -0.15 -36.26 4.60
N ARG A 421 0.29 -35.02 4.36
CA ARG A 421 0.82 -34.61 3.06
C ARG A 421 1.89 -33.53 3.18
N ILE A 422 3.06 -33.81 2.61
CA ILE A 422 4.19 -32.88 2.50
C ILE A 422 4.38 -32.57 1.02
N GLU A 423 4.20 -31.31 0.63
CA GLU A 423 4.27 -30.86 -0.77
C GLU A 423 5.44 -29.92 -1.03
N GLY A 424 5.76 -29.71 -2.32
CA GLY A 424 6.76 -28.72 -2.73
C GLY A 424 8.19 -29.11 -2.38
N LEU A 425 8.45 -30.39 -2.15
CA LEU A 425 9.78 -30.88 -1.80
C LEU A 425 10.72 -30.77 -2.99
N SER A 426 11.95 -30.32 -2.74
CA SER A 426 13.00 -30.42 -3.74
C SER A 426 13.31 -31.91 -3.98
N PRO A 427 13.61 -32.34 -5.23
CA PRO A 427 13.97 -33.73 -5.47
C PRO A 427 15.16 -34.16 -4.61
N GLY A 428 15.00 -35.24 -3.85
CA GLY A 428 16.02 -35.63 -2.85
C GLY A 428 15.53 -36.66 -1.85
N GLN A 429 16.42 -37.11 -0.97
CA GLN A 429 16.05 -37.97 0.15
C GLN A 429 15.70 -37.15 1.40
N TYR A 430 14.65 -37.57 2.08
CA TYR A 430 14.12 -36.96 3.28
C TYR A 430 13.98 -38.00 4.38
N LYS A 431 14.34 -37.62 5.61
CA LYS A 431 13.91 -38.34 6.81
C LYS A 431 12.59 -37.73 7.26
N VAL A 432 11.55 -38.55 7.31
CA VAL A 432 10.21 -38.20 7.76
C VAL A 432 9.95 -38.93 9.07
N SER A 433 9.47 -38.22 10.08
CA SER A 433 9.26 -38.76 11.43
C SER A 433 7.86 -38.38 11.90
N VAL A 434 7.15 -39.30 12.51
CA VAL A 434 5.85 -39.04 13.15
C VAL A 434 6.08 -38.96 14.65
N MET A 435 5.49 -37.97 15.30
CA MET A 435 5.55 -37.80 16.75
C MET A 435 4.14 -37.52 17.30
N VAL A 436 3.70 -38.35 18.24
CA VAL A 436 2.41 -38.21 18.93
C VAL A 436 2.63 -38.55 20.41
N GLY A 437 2.52 -37.55 21.28
CA GLY A 437 2.96 -37.68 22.67
C GLY A 437 4.44 -38.06 22.75
N GLU A 438 4.76 -39.10 23.51
CA GLU A 438 6.13 -39.63 23.64
C GLU A 438 6.53 -40.62 22.53
N LYS A 439 5.57 -41.06 21.72
CA LYS A 439 5.80 -42.04 20.66
C LYS A 439 6.43 -41.39 19.44
N ASN A 440 7.48 -42.01 18.91
CA ASN A 440 8.12 -41.57 17.68
C ASN A 440 8.44 -42.74 16.73
N VAL A 441 8.26 -42.51 15.44
CA VAL A 441 8.68 -43.44 14.38
C VAL A 441 9.25 -42.63 13.22
N SER A 442 10.29 -43.12 12.55
CA SER A 442 10.88 -42.41 11.42
C SER A 442 11.29 -43.31 10.28
N ARG A 443 11.14 -42.81 9.04
CA ARG A 443 11.49 -43.49 7.81
C ARG A 443 12.24 -42.53 6.87
N LYS A 444 13.02 -43.09 5.96
CA LYS A 444 13.61 -42.34 4.84
C LYS A 444 12.78 -42.58 3.59
N GLY A 445 12.54 -41.51 2.83
CA GLY A 445 11.87 -41.57 1.52
C GLY A 445 12.49 -40.59 0.55
N ARG A 446 12.21 -40.79 -0.74
CA ARG A 446 12.69 -39.90 -1.79
C ARG A 446 11.53 -39.08 -2.33
N ALA A 447 11.67 -37.76 -2.34
CA ALA A 447 10.82 -36.89 -3.13
C ALA A 447 11.33 -36.88 -4.58
N VAL A 448 10.44 -37.06 -5.54
CA VAL A 448 10.76 -37.04 -6.98
C VAL A 448 9.96 -35.90 -7.62
N ALA A 449 10.60 -35.13 -8.51
CA ALA A 449 9.99 -33.97 -9.15
C ALA A 449 8.63 -34.32 -9.78
N GLY A 450 7.58 -33.61 -9.39
CA GLY A 450 6.23 -33.77 -9.94
C GLY A 450 5.56 -35.11 -9.64
N LYS A 451 6.12 -35.94 -8.75
CA LYS A 451 5.56 -37.24 -8.38
C LYS A 451 5.19 -37.28 -6.91
N GLU A 452 4.23 -38.15 -6.61
CA GLU A 452 3.84 -38.48 -5.25
C GLU A 452 4.51 -39.78 -4.79
N THR A 453 5.00 -39.77 -3.57
CA THR A 453 5.60 -40.93 -2.90
C THR A 453 4.76 -41.26 -1.68
N VAL A 454 4.26 -42.50 -1.62
CA VAL A 454 3.47 -42.99 -0.49
C VAL A 454 4.41 -43.48 0.61
N MET A 455 4.19 -43.04 1.84
CA MET A 455 4.94 -43.46 3.02
C MET A 455 4.02 -43.58 4.22
N ASP A 456 3.59 -44.80 4.51
CA ASP A 456 2.74 -45.06 5.67
C ASP A 456 3.56 -45.31 6.94
N PHE A 457 2.95 -45.04 8.08
CA PHE A 457 3.52 -45.23 9.40
C PHE A 457 2.56 -46.02 10.29
N VAL A 458 3.11 -46.98 11.04
CA VAL A 458 2.43 -47.63 12.15
C VAL A 458 3.05 -47.10 13.43
N LEU A 459 2.27 -46.40 14.25
CA LEU A 459 2.72 -45.80 15.50
C LEU A 459 2.53 -46.82 16.63
N GLN A 460 3.63 -47.42 17.09
CA GLN A 460 3.62 -48.45 18.14
C GLN A 460 3.19 -47.89 19.50
#